data_AF-A0A836TV19-F1
#
_entry.id   AF-A0A836TV19-F1
#
_cell.length_a   1.000
_cell.length_b   1.000
_cell.length_c   1.000
_cell.angle_alpha   90.00
_cell.angle_beta   90.00
_cell.angle_gamma   90.00
#
_symmetry.space_group_name_H-M   'P 1'
#
loop_
_entity.id
_entity.type
_entity.pdbx_description
1 polymer ?
#
loop_
_entity_poly.entity_id
_entity_poly.type
_entity_poly.pdbx_seq_one_letter_code
_entity_poly.pdbx_strand_id
1 'polypeptide(L)'
;MVCHPQPKGAALEYWTRPKLEALGTWPDGLEVYNGHYGIDSAIASGRQPYYANFWDELLTAGHRLWGFANDDFHDPADFDNAFNMVLVEDMTPAGVVRAAKAGRCYASTGLLLLGFSVEGSLVKVQLSAPCDGRFIGSG
;
A
#
# COMPACT_ATOMS: atom_id res chain seq x y z
N MET A 1 -7.44 -8.72 -6.05
CA MET A 1 -7.96 -7.39 -6.44
C MET A 1 -7.37 -6.36 -5.49
N VAL A 2 -6.91 -5.22 -6.00
CA VAL A 2 -6.44 -4.08 -5.18
C VAL A 2 -7.45 -2.97 -5.34
N CYS A 3 -7.88 -2.35 -4.24
CA CYS A 3 -8.77 -1.20 -4.30
C CYS A 3 -7.94 0.09 -4.27
N HIS A 4 -8.31 1.03 -5.15
CA HIS A 4 -7.70 2.36 -5.26
C HIS A 4 -8.58 3.41 -4.55
N PRO A 5 -8.12 3.98 -3.43
CA PRO A 5 -8.85 5.03 -2.71
C PRO A 5 -8.78 6.40 -3.41
N GLN A 6 -9.60 7.38 -2.99
CA GLN A 6 -9.87 8.59 -3.78
C GLN A 6 -8.81 9.71 -3.65
N PRO A 7 -8.34 10.29 -4.77
CA PRO A 7 -7.33 11.35 -4.77
C PRO A 7 -7.75 12.63 -4.05
N LYS A 8 -9.05 12.97 -4.02
CA LYS A 8 -9.52 14.31 -3.65
C LYS A 8 -10.20 14.40 -2.28
N GLY A 9 -9.82 13.53 -1.35
CA GLY A 9 -10.32 13.55 0.03
C GLY A 9 -11.77 13.06 0.18
N ALA A 10 -12.31 13.19 1.40
CA ALA A 10 -13.56 12.56 1.83
C ALA A 10 -14.85 13.05 1.13
N ALA A 11 -14.79 14.09 0.29
CA ALA A 11 -15.98 14.75 -0.25
C ALA A 11 -16.62 14.02 -1.45
N LEU A 12 -15.92 13.09 -2.10
CA LEU A 12 -16.42 12.34 -3.27
C LEU A 12 -15.92 10.89 -3.21
N GLU A 13 -16.63 10.03 -2.49
CA GLU A 13 -16.18 8.68 -2.14
C GLU A 13 -16.26 7.68 -3.32
N TYR A 14 -15.14 7.01 -3.66
CA TYR A 14 -15.11 5.88 -4.60
C TYR A 14 -15.30 4.55 -3.84
N TRP A 15 -14.34 4.19 -2.96
CA TRP A 15 -14.44 3.05 -2.04
C TRP A 15 -14.48 3.52 -0.58
N THR A 16 -15.52 3.10 0.13
CA THR A 16 -15.64 3.23 1.59
C THR A 16 -15.71 1.85 2.21
N ARG A 17 -15.49 1.75 3.54
CA ARG A 17 -15.68 0.47 4.24
C ARG A 17 -17.08 -0.12 4.00
N PRO A 18 -18.21 0.61 4.15
CA PRO A 18 -19.53 0.06 3.83
C PRO A 18 -19.68 -0.44 2.40
N LYS A 19 -19.08 0.25 1.41
CA LYS A 19 -19.09 -0.21 0.01
C LYS A 19 -18.32 -1.51 -0.17
N LEU A 20 -17.15 -1.65 0.48
CA LEU A 20 -16.36 -2.88 0.45
C LEU A 20 -17.08 -4.03 1.16
N GLU A 21 -17.69 -3.78 2.32
CA GLU A 21 -18.52 -4.76 3.04
C GLU A 21 -19.70 -5.23 2.18
N ALA A 22 -20.35 -4.32 1.46
CA ALA A 22 -21.49 -4.61 0.60
C ALA A 22 -21.13 -5.47 -0.63
N LEU A 23 -19.85 -5.55 -1.04
CA LEU A 23 -19.42 -6.44 -2.13
C LEU A 23 -19.55 -7.92 -1.76
N GLY A 24 -19.59 -8.27 -0.47
CA GLY A 24 -19.63 -9.66 0.01
C GLY A 24 -18.33 -10.44 -0.23
N THR A 25 -17.30 -9.80 -0.78
CA THR A 25 -15.95 -10.33 -0.95
C THR A 25 -14.94 -9.22 -0.68
N TRP A 26 -13.75 -9.60 -0.19
CA TRP A 26 -12.69 -8.64 0.10
C TRP A 26 -11.60 -8.65 -0.98
N PRO A 27 -11.00 -7.48 -1.29
CA PRO A 27 -9.78 -7.42 -2.07
C PRO A 27 -8.64 -8.13 -1.33
N ASP A 28 -7.57 -8.45 -2.05
CA ASP A 28 -6.35 -8.99 -1.42
C ASP A 28 -5.54 -7.86 -0.75
N GLY A 29 -5.74 -6.61 -1.19
CA GLY A 29 -5.11 -5.44 -0.59
C GLY A 29 -5.68 -4.11 -1.04
N LEU A 30 -5.10 -3.06 -0.49
CA LEU A 30 -5.41 -1.66 -0.75
C LEU A 30 -4.17 -0.97 -1.31
N GLU A 31 -4.35 -0.09 -2.30
CA GLU A 31 -3.29 0.83 -2.67
C GLU A 31 -3.15 1.90 -1.58
N VAL A 32 -2.10 1.78 -0.77
CA VAL A 32 -1.80 2.69 0.35
C VAL A 32 -1.02 3.91 -0.11
N TYR A 33 -0.37 3.83 -1.28
CA TYR A 33 0.26 4.97 -1.94
C TYR A 33 0.08 4.91 -3.46
N ASN A 34 -0.37 5.99 -4.07
CA ASN A 34 -0.49 6.13 -5.53
C ASN A 34 0.50 7.19 -6.04
N GLY A 35 1.41 6.76 -6.91
CA GLY A 35 2.50 7.54 -7.46
C GLY A 35 2.05 8.72 -8.33
N HIS A 36 1.07 8.50 -9.20
CA HIS A 36 0.51 9.51 -10.07
C HIS A 36 -0.16 10.65 -9.29
N TYR A 37 -0.58 10.40 -8.05
CA TYR A 37 -1.10 11.45 -7.17
C TYR A 37 -0.01 12.13 -6.34
N GLY A 38 1.21 11.60 -6.36
CA GLY A 38 2.39 12.12 -5.69
C GLY A 38 3.23 13.07 -6.54
N ILE A 39 2.96 13.18 -7.85
CA ILE A 39 3.65 14.15 -8.71
C ILE A 39 3.21 15.59 -8.41
N ASP A 40 4.10 16.56 -8.69
CA ASP A 40 3.88 17.98 -8.37
C ASP A 40 2.57 18.54 -8.94
N SER A 41 2.24 18.20 -10.19
CA SER A 41 1.02 18.68 -10.86
C SER A 41 -0.25 18.13 -10.21
N ALA A 42 -0.23 16.86 -9.80
CA ALA A 42 -1.32 16.20 -9.12
C ALA A 42 -1.56 16.82 -7.73
N ILE A 43 -0.50 16.98 -6.95
CA ILE A 43 -0.55 17.63 -5.63
C ILE A 43 -1.07 19.07 -5.76
N ALA A 44 -0.56 19.83 -6.73
CA ALA A 44 -1.02 21.19 -7.00
C ALA A 44 -2.52 21.27 -7.38
N SER A 45 -3.07 20.19 -7.95
CA SER A 45 -4.50 20.06 -8.26
C SER A 45 -5.37 19.56 -7.08
N GLY A 46 -4.78 19.42 -5.90
CA GLY A 46 -5.45 18.98 -4.68
C GLY A 46 -5.60 17.46 -4.55
N ARG A 47 -4.76 16.68 -5.25
CA ARG A 47 -4.71 15.23 -5.06
C ARG A 47 -3.82 14.87 -3.86
N GLN A 48 -4.13 13.77 -3.19
CA GLN A 48 -3.33 13.20 -2.11
C GLN A 48 -2.96 11.76 -2.44
N PRO A 49 -1.67 11.37 -2.33
CA PRO A 49 -1.23 10.03 -2.72
C PRO A 49 -1.31 9.00 -1.61
N TYR A 50 -1.50 9.38 -0.34
CA TYR A 50 -1.21 8.53 0.82
C TYR A 50 -2.46 8.18 1.65
N TYR A 51 -2.75 6.88 1.69
CA TYR A 51 -4.04 6.36 2.14
C TYR A 51 -3.97 5.48 3.38
N ALA A 52 -2.92 5.61 4.19
CA ALA A 52 -2.76 4.77 5.38
C ALA A 52 -3.88 4.94 6.42
N ASN A 53 -4.56 6.08 6.48
CA ASN A 53 -5.69 6.25 7.41
C ASN A 53 -6.89 5.35 7.04
N PHE A 54 -7.15 5.15 5.75
CA PHE A 54 -8.19 4.22 5.32
C PHE A 54 -7.74 2.76 5.52
N TRP A 55 -6.46 2.48 5.30
CA TRP A 55 -5.92 1.15 5.62
C TRP A 55 -6.03 0.84 7.12
N ASP A 56 -5.71 1.81 7.98
CA ASP A 56 -5.86 1.76 9.44
C ASP A 56 -7.31 1.50 9.85
N GLU A 57 -8.27 2.21 9.24
CA GLU A 57 -9.71 2.00 9.46
C GLU A 57 -10.12 0.55 9.17
N LEU A 58 -9.68 0.00 8.03
CA LEU A 58 -10.02 -1.36 7.60
C LEU A 58 -9.38 -2.41 8.51
N LEU A 59 -8.10 -2.24 8.83
CA LEU A 59 -7.37 -3.14 9.74
C LEU A 59 -7.98 -3.12 11.14
N THR A 60 -8.31 -1.95 11.66
CA THR A 60 -8.96 -1.77 12.97
C THR A 60 -10.36 -2.38 13.02
N ALA A 61 -11.09 -2.37 11.90
CA ALA A 61 -12.37 -3.06 11.76
C ALA A 61 -12.24 -4.59 11.65
N GLY A 62 -11.01 -5.14 11.68
CA GLY A 62 -10.73 -6.57 11.64
C GLY A 62 -10.55 -7.15 10.23
N HIS A 63 -10.54 -6.32 9.19
CA HIS A 63 -10.27 -6.77 7.82
C HIS A 63 -8.77 -6.92 7.59
N ARG A 64 -8.34 -8.06 7.06
CA ARG A 64 -6.92 -8.35 6.79
C ARG A 64 -6.62 -8.14 5.32
N LEU A 65 -6.01 -7.00 4.99
CA LEU A 65 -5.71 -6.56 3.64
C LEU A 65 -4.26 -6.11 3.57
N TRP A 66 -3.55 -6.49 2.51
CA TRP A 66 -2.17 -6.03 2.30
C TRP A 66 -2.11 -4.60 1.77
N GLY A 67 -1.05 -3.87 2.11
CA GLY A 67 -0.80 -2.53 1.59
C GLY A 67 0.13 -2.57 0.38
N PHE A 68 -0.29 -1.96 -0.72
CA PHE A 68 0.49 -1.87 -1.96
C PHE A 68 0.75 -0.41 -2.37
N ALA A 69 1.83 -0.16 -3.11
CA ALA A 69 2.08 1.12 -3.77
C ALA A 69 2.45 0.92 -5.23
N ASN A 70 1.92 1.78 -6.12
CA ASN A 70 2.16 1.72 -7.55
C ASN A 70 2.33 3.12 -8.12
N ASP A 71 3.07 3.23 -9.22
CA ASP A 71 3.24 4.47 -9.96
C ASP A 71 1.93 4.99 -10.58
N ASP A 72 1.05 4.08 -11.00
CA ASP A 72 -0.20 4.39 -11.72
C ASP A 72 0.08 5.24 -12.97
N PHE A 73 1.00 4.75 -13.81
CA PHE A 73 1.63 5.49 -14.89
C PHE A 73 0.66 6.10 -15.93
N HIS A 74 0.55 7.42 -15.96
CA HIS A 74 -0.18 8.23 -16.95
C HIS A 74 0.72 9.31 -17.58
N ASP A 75 1.69 9.82 -16.82
CA ASP A 75 2.63 10.85 -17.19
C ASP A 75 4.09 10.36 -17.02
N PRO A 76 5.06 10.86 -17.80
CA PRO A 76 6.47 10.48 -17.61
C PRO A 76 7.02 10.75 -16.20
N ALA A 77 6.44 11.71 -15.48
CA ALA A 77 6.79 12.03 -14.09
C ALA A 77 6.35 10.94 -13.09
N ASP A 78 5.49 10.00 -13.50
CA ASP A 78 5.04 8.89 -12.67
C ASP A 78 6.11 7.79 -12.58
N PHE A 79 7.05 7.75 -13.53
CA PHE A 79 8.01 6.66 -13.66
C PHE A 79 8.78 6.39 -12.35
N ASP A 80 8.73 5.14 -11.87
CA ASP A 80 9.57 4.62 -10.79
C ASP A 80 9.47 5.39 -9.46
N ASN A 81 8.32 6.03 -9.19
CA ASN A 81 8.12 6.80 -7.96
C ASN A 81 7.48 5.99 -6.82
N ALA A 82 6.89 4.82 -7.12
CA ALA A 82 6.30 3.91 -6.15
C ALA A 82 6.27 2.46 -6.67
N PHE A 83 6.61 1.51 -5.81
CA PHE A 83 6.72 0.11 -6.18
C PHE A 83 6.47 -0.85 -5.00
N ASN A 84 6.33 -2.14 -5.32
CA ASN A 84 6.26 -3.22 -4.35
C ASN A 84 7.49 -4.12 -4.50
N MET A 85 8.25 -4.31 -3.43
CA MET A 85 9.30 -5.32 -3.39
C MET A 85 8.69 -6.65 -2.94
N VAL A 86 8.76 -7.67 -3.80
CA VAL A 86 8.06 -8.96 -3.58
C VAL A 86 9.06 -10.09 -3.39
N LEU A 87 8.94 -10.82 -2.28
CA LEU A 87 9.75 -12.00 -1.96
C LEU A 87 9.14 -13.24 -2.62
N VAL A 88 9.65 -13.57 -3.80
CA VAL A 88 9.20 -14.70 -4.61
C VAL A 88 10.08 -15.95 -4.43
N GLU A 89 9.47 -17.12 -4.57
CA GLU A 89 10.18 -18.41 -4.65
C GLU A 89 10.48 -18.82 -6.11
N ASP A 90 9.75 -18.24 -7.05
CA ASP A 90 9.86 -18.48 -8.48
C ASP A 90 9.64 -17.16 -9.23
N MET A 91 10.57 -16.82 -10.15
CA MET A 91 10.59 -15.59 -10.94
C MET A 91 9.64 -15.67 -12.15
N THR A 92 8.43 -16.20 -11.95
CA THR A 92 7.36 -16.23 -12.94
C THR A 92 6.26 -15.23 -12.56
N PRO A 93 5.46 -14.74 -13.54
CA PRO A 93 4.31 -13.88 -13.24
C PRO A 93 3.36 -14.50 -12.20
N ALA A 94 3.14 -15.82 -12.28
CA ALA A 94 2.31 -16.53 -11.32
C ALA A 94 2.96 -16.59 -9.92
N GLY A 95 4.29 -16.75 -9.84
CA GLY A 95 5.05 -16.67 -8.59
C GLY A 95 4.92 -15.32 -7.90
N VAL A 96 5.07 -14.24 -8.67
CA VAL A 96 4.89 -12.85 -8.18
C VAL A 96 3.49 -12.65 -7.61
N VAL A 97 2.44 -13.01 -8.36
CA VAL A 97 1.04 -12.84 -7.90
C VAL A 97 0.78 -13.66 -6.63
N ARG A 98 1.24 -14.91 -6.55
CA ARG A 98 1.06 -15.74 -5.35
C ARG A 98 1.74 -15.12 -4.13
N ALA A 99 2.99 -14.66 -4.27
CA ALA A 99 3.73 -14.05 -3.18
C ALA A 99 3.09 -12.75 -2.70
N ALA A 100 2.66 -11.87 -3.61
CA ALA A 100 1.98 -10.63 -3.28
C ALA A 100 0.65 -10.87 -2.53
N LYS A 101 -0.17 -11.82 -2.99
CA LYS A 101 -1.42 -12.20 -2.30
C LYS A 101 -1.19 -12.81 -0.92
N ALA A 102 -0.03 -13.43 -0.70
CA ALA A 102 0.37 -13.97 0.60
C ALA A 102 1.00 -12.91 1.53
N GLY A 103 1.08 -11.64 1.12
CA GLY A 103 1.69 -10.58 1.92
C GLY A 103 3.21 -10.66 2.01
N ARG A 104 3.86 -11.40 1.11
CA ARG A 104 5.32 -11.53 1.06
C ARG A 104 5.94 -10.35 0.31
N CYS A 105 5.60 -9.15 0.73
CA CYS A 105 6.02 -7.92 0.07
C CYS A 105 5.99 -6.71 1.01
N TYR A 106 6.66 -5.64 0.58
CA TYR A 106 6.47 -4.30 1.15
C TYR A 106 6.35 -3.27 0.03
N ALA A 107 5.57 -2.22 0.30
CA ALA A 107 5.41 -1.06 -0.57
C ALA A 107 6.49 0.00 -0.27
N SER A 108 6.97 0.71 -1.28
CA SER A 108 8.00 1.74 -1.12
C SER A 108 7.94 2.82 -2.19
N THR A 109 8.40 4.02 -1.83
CA THR A 109 8.70 5.13 -2.74
C THR A 109 10.21 5.41 -2.82
N GLY A 110 11.04 4.42 -2.44
CA GLY A 110 12.51 4.49 -2.49
C GLY A 110 13.24 3.98 -1.24
N LEU A 111 12.58 3.93 -0.06
CA LEU A 111 13.18 3.37 1.16
C LEU A 111 13.21 1.83 1.08
N LEU A 112 14.38 1.22 1.28
CA LEU A 112 14.56 -0.22 1.13
C LEU A 112 14.64 -0.93 2.47
N LEU A 113 13.98 -2.10 2.54
CA LEU A 113 14.10 -3.03 3.66
C LEU A 113 15.36 -3.87 3.49
N LEU A 114 16.26 -3.80 4.47
CA LEU A 114 17.50 -4.58 4.53
C LEU A 114 17.33 -5.86 5.36
N GLY A 115 16.44 -5.83 6.35
CA GLY A 115 16.18 -6.98 7.22
C GLY A 115 14.89 -6.82 8.01
N PHE A 116 14.22 -7.95 8.24
CA PHE A 116 13.01 -8.04 9.02
C PHE A 116 13.02 -9.34 9.84
N SER A 117 12.76 -9.24 11.14
CA SER A 117 12.54 -10.42 11.99
C SER A 117 11.50 -10.15 13.07
N VAL A 118 10.85 -11.23 13.51
CA VAL A 118 9.91 -11.23 14.62
C VAL A 118 10.38 -12.28 15.62
N GLU A 119 10.67 -11.86 16.84
CA GLU A 119 11.13 -12.70 17.95
C GLU A 119 10.21 -12.45 19.16
N GLY A 120 9.22 -13.34 19.36
CA GLY A 120 8.18 -13.13 20.39
C GLY A 120 7.37 -11.86 20.10
N SER A 121 7.46 -10.86 20.99
CA SER A 121 6.81 -9.56 20.82
C SER A 121 7.73 -8.49 20.22
N LEU A 122 8.97 -8.83 19.86
CA LEU A 122 9.93 -7.89 19.29
C LEU A 122 9.92 -7.98 17.77
N VAL A 123 9.58 -6.88 17.11
CA VAL A 123 9.75 -6.71 15.66
C VAL A 123 11.03 -5.91 15.42
N LYS A 124 11.98 -6.48 14.67
CA LYS A 124 13.19 -5.78 14.22
C LYS A 124 13.06 -5.46 12.75
N VAL A 125 13.25 -4.19 12.41
CA VAL A 125 13.23 -3.68 11.02
C VAL A 125 14.51 -2.91 10.78
N GLN A 126 15.23 -3.27 9.73
CA GLN A 126 16.42 -2.53 9.28
C GLN A 126 16.15 -1.94 7.90
N LEU A 127 16.39 -0.64 7.75
CA LEU A 127 16.06 0.13 6.56
C LEU A 127 17.33 0.78 6.00
N SER A 128 17.30 1.14 4.71
CA SER A 128 18.45 1.71 3.99
C SER A 128 18.79 3.14 4.39
N ALA A 129 17.92 3.82 5.15
CA ALA A 129 18.14 5.17 5.68
C ALA A 129 17.39 5.36 7.02
N PRO A 130 17.80 6.34 7.85
CA PRO A 130 17.04 6.72 9.05
C PRO A 130 15.62 7.15 8.70
N CYS A 131 14.66 6.76 9.53
CA CYS A 131 13.26 7.11 9.38
C CYS A 131 12.51 7.03 10.71
N ASP A 132 11.33 7.61 10.75
CA ASP A 132 10.34 7.37 11.80
C ASP A 132 9.34 6.31 11.35
N GLY A 133 8.94 5.45 12.28
CA GLY A 133 7.98 4.38 12.04
C GLY A 133 6.79 4.47 13.01
N ARG A 134 5.63 3.99 12.56
CA ARG A 134 4.45 3.77 13.40
C ARG A 134 3.79 2.45 13.03
N PHE A 135 3.16 1.80 14.01
CA PHE A 135 2.25 0.69 13.74
C PHE A 135 0.93 1.23 13.15
N ILE A 136 0.33 0.46 12.26
CA ILE A 136 -0.96 0.75 11.60
C ILE A 136 -1.90 -0.42 11.91
N GLY A 137 -3.17 -0.11 12.17
CA GLY A 137 -4.18 -1.05 12.65
C GLY A 137 -4.24 -1.10 14.18
N SER A 138 -5.00 -2.07 14.71
CA SER A 138 -5.29 -2.18 16.15
C SER A 138 -4.11 -2.55 17.06
N GLY A 139 -2.88 -2.61 16.54
CA GLY A 139 -1.68 -3.01 17.29
C GLY A 139 -1.67 -4.50 17.64
#